data_AF-A0A2D8PAR4-F1
#
_entry.id   AF-A0A2D8PAR4-F1
#
_cell.length_a   1.000
_cell.length_b   1.000
_cell.length_c   1.000
_cell.angle_alpha   90.00
_cell.angle_beta   90.00
_cell.angle_gamma   90.00
#
_symmetry.space_group_name_H-M   'P 1'
#
loop_
_entity.id
_entity.type
_entity.pdbx_description
1 polymer ?
#
loop_
_entity_poly.entity_id
_entity_poly.type
_entity_poly.pdbx_seq_one_letter_code
_entity_poly.pdbx_strand_id
1 'polypeptide(L)'
;MRSNRPAPCPVSGGGRSRFRSTSQARWAACPCLHARLRHSPVRAPVPCYPVPTGGVMATIADIRAKSGLRQILEGQPQHVLLAVLLTIGAVALIAPVPDAPRLLGLTGTGWATLSIALALTHQVVVALGFRLQLHRALFTRLFGARDLAIWTAIFMPLLAARPITLILTGWADTVPITGLRWLEIPLGLALLAPAIWGMHSTLVHFTLRRAVGGDHFREEIRALPPVRGGVFDHTDNGMYGVVFLGFWGIALLFGSWNALVVAAFQHAYIWVHMYATEAPDMRRLYGP
;
A
#
# COMPACT_ATOMS: atom_id res chain seq x y z
N MET A 1 53.05 -8.56 52.98
CA MET A 1 52.71 -9.54 54.04
C MET A 1 51.58 -10.40 53.49
N ARG A 2 51.90 -11.60 52.97
CA ARG A 2 51.58 -12.96 53.49
C ARG A 2 50.07 -13.18 53.74
N SER A 3 49.41 -14.28 53.39
CA SER A 3 49.57 -15.45 52.50
C SER A 3 48.37 -16.39 52.80
N ASN A 4 48.01 -17.26 51.85
CA ASN A 4 47.42 -18.60 52.05
C ASN A 4 45.89 -18.81 52.16
N ARG A 5 45.35 -19.48 51.12
CA ARG A 5 44.31 -20.54 51.18
C ARG A 5 44.97 -21.89 51.67
N PRO A 6 44.36 -23.11 51.67
CA PRO A 6 43.00 -23.59 51.32
C PRO A 6 42.41 -24.75 52.21
N ALA A 7 41.29 -25.34 51.74
CA ALA A 7 40.84 -26.77 51.81
C ALA A 7 39.62 -27.10 52.70
N PRO A 8 38.88 -28.24 52.53
CA PRO A 8 38.77 -29.19 51.40
C PRO A 8 37.31 -29.61 50.99
N CYS A 9 37.20 -30.40 49.91
CA CYS A 9 36.04 -31.23 49.55
C CYS A 9 35.92 -32.52 50.41
N PRO A 10 34.81 -33.27 50.26
CA PRO A 10 34.97 -34.66 49.83
C PRO A 10 33.99 -35.12 48.72
N VAL A 11 34.40 -36.25 48.14
CA VAL A 11 33.91 -36.96 46.96
C VAL A 11 33.12 -38.21 47.38
N SER A 12 32.09 -38.59 46.62
CA SER A 12 31.74 -39.99 46.23
C SER A 12 30.53 -39.91 45.29
N GLY A 13 30.57 -40.37 44.04
CA GLY A 13 30.59 -41.77 43.56
C GLY A 13 29.30 -41.91 42.72
N GLY A 14 29.25 -42.25 41.44
CA GLY A 14 29.94 -43.30 40.70
C GLY A 14 28.82 -44.09 39.99
N GLY A 15 28.72 -44.00 38.67
CA GLY A 15 27.67 -44.72 37.91
C GLY A 15 27.74 -44.48 36.41
N ARG A 16 28.53 -45.31 35.72
CA ARG A 16 28.68 -45.35 34.27
C ARG A 16 27.51 -46.11 33.63
N SER A 17 27.04 -45.66 32.47
CA SER A 17 26.86 -46.55 31.31
C SER A 17 26.84 -45.76 30.00
N ARG A 18 27.80 -46.09 29.14
CA ARG A 18 27.85 -45.71 27.72
C ARG A 18 26.80 -46.51 26.96
N PHE A 19 26.19 -45.91 25.93
CA PHE A 19 26.06 -46.58 24.64
C PHE A 19 26.09 -45.54 23.50
N ARG A 20 26.85 -45.89 22.45
CA ARG A 20 27.12 -45.11 21.23
C ARG A 20 26.00 -45.31 20.21
N SER A 21 26.07 -44.49 19.14
CA SER A 21 25.77 -44.86 17.74
C SER A 21 24.26 -44.86 17.42
N THR A 22 23.71 -44.32 16.33
CA THR A 22 24.19 -43.86 15.03
C THR A 22 22.98 -43.25 14.30
N SER A 23 23.24 -42.41 13.29
CA SER A 23 22.45 -42.19 12.06
C SER A 23 20.91 -42.28 12.08
N GLN A 24 20.25 -41.23 11.59
CA GLN A 24 19.54 -41.27 10.30
C GLN A 24 18.72 -40.00 10.10
N ALA A 25 18.99 -39.33 8.98
CA ALA A 25 18.03 -38.49 8.30
C ALA A 25 16.75 -39.28 8.01
N ARG A 26 15.58 -38.71 8.32
CA ARG A 26 14.31 -39.11 7.72
C ARG A 26 13.46 -37.88 7.43
N TRP A 27 13.41 -37.56 6.14
CA TRP A 27 12.26 -36.96 5.49
C TRP A 27 11.06 -37.92 5.60
N ALA A 28 9.92 -37.42 6.03
CA ALA A 28 8.59 -37.99 5.82
C ALA A 28 7.58 -36.90 6.25
N ALA A 29 6.44 -36.65 5.61
CA ALA A 29 5.88 -36.97 4.32
C ALA A 29 4.62 -36.10 4.22
N CYS A 30 4.27 -35.59 3.03
CA CYS A 30 2.94 -35.06 2.75
C CYS A 30 1.86 -36.10 3.04
N PRO A 31 0.65 -35.65 3.42
CA PRO A 31 -0.57 -36.25 2.92
C PRO A 31 -1.45 -35.20 2.23
N CYS A 32 -1.48 -35.24 0.90
CA CYS A 32 -2.63 -34.76 0.12
C CYS A 32 -3.56 -35.96 -0.08
N LEU A 33 -4.78 -35.94 0.48
CA LEU A 33 -6.03 -36.32 -0.18
C LEU A 33 -7.21 -36.28 0.82
N HIS A 34 -8.13 -35.34 0.67
CA HIS A 34 -9.52 -35.67 0.36
C HIS A 34 -10.31 -34.43 -0.07
N ALA A 35 -11.06 -34.63 -1.15
CA ALA A 35 -11.78 -33.65 -1.92
C ALA A 35 -12.95 -32.97 -1.17
N ARG A 36 -13.21 -31.71 -1.53
CA ARG A 36 -14.60 -31.23 -1.69
C ARG A 36 -14.67 -30.21 -2.82
N LEU A 37 -15.37 -30.62 -3.88
CA LEU A 37 -15.71 -29.84 -5.05
C LEU A 37 -16.52 -28.60 -4.67
N ARG A 38 -16.01 -27.41 -5.00
CA ARG A 38 -16.83 -26.23 -5.26
C ARG A 38 -16.28 -25.52 -6.49
N HIS A 39 -17.09 -25.51 -7.54
CA HIS A 39 -16.90 -24.61 -8.66
C HIS A 39 -16.91 -23.16 -8.15
N SER A 40 -15.85 -22.42 -8.42
CA SER A 40 -15.81 -20.97 -8.35
C SER A 40 -15.07 -20.46 -9.59
N PRO A 41 -15.55 -19.38 -10.23
CA PRO A 41 -14.98 -18.91 -11.48
C PRO A 41 -13.59 -18.32 -11.20
N VAL A 42 -12.68 -18.64 -12.12
CA VAL A 42 -11.36 -18.06 -12.38
C VAL A 42 -10.99 -16.86 -11.49
N ARG A 43 -10.33 -17.14 -10.35
CA ARG A 43 -9.48 -16.14 -9.70
C ARG A 43 -8.22 -16.03 -10.55
N ALA A 44 -7.93 -14.84 -11.09
CA ALA A 44 -6.59 -14.55 -11.56
C ALA A 44 -5.60 -14.80 -10.40
N PRO A 45 -4.46 -15.47 -10.63
CA PRO A 45 -3.49 -15.71 -9.58
C PRO A 45 -2.83 -14.38 -9.21
N VAL A 46 -3.25 -13.79 -8.09
CA VAL A 46 -2.41 -12.85 -7.35
C VAL A 46 -1.34 -13.71 -6.68
N PRO A 47 -0.04 -13.39 -6.80
CA PRO A 47 1.00 -14.19 -6.19
C PRO A 47 0.82 -14.18 -4.67
N CYS A 48 0.41 -15.31 -4.11
CA CYS A 48 0.65 -15.59 -2.70
C CYS A 48 2.15 -15.80 -2.58
N TYR A 49 2.88 -14.77 -2.14
CA TYR A 49 4.33 -14.90 -1.93
C TYR A 49 4.57 -15.87 -0.76
N PRO A 50 5.21 -17.02 -1.00
CA PRO A 50 5.60 -17.90 0.09
C PRO A 50 6.63 -17.19 0.96
N VAL A 51 6.44 -17.20 2.27
CA VAL A 51 7.47 -16.76 3.22
C VAL A 51 8.67 -17.68 3.03
N PRO A 52 9.87 -17.18 2.64
CA PRO A 52 11.02 -18.03 2.41
C PRO A 52 11.47 -18.67 3.73
N THR A 53 11.32 -19.98 3.84
CA THR A 53 11.95 -20.74 4.93
C THR A 53 13.44 -20.90 4.63
N GLY A 54 14.28 -20.02 5.22
CA GLY A 54 15.71 -20.27 5.36
C GLY A 54 16.67 -19.42 4.50
N GLY A 55 16.20 -18.42 3.76
CA GLY A 55 17.07 -17.43 3.12
C GLY A 55 17.17 -16.14 3.95
N VAL A 56 18.38 -15.61 4.14
CA VAL A 56 18.57 -14.28 4.76
C VAL A 56 17.93 -13.24 3.85
N MET A 57 16.78 -12.68 4.24
CA MET A 57 16.17 -11.57 3.51
C MET A 57 17.13 -10.38 3.53
N ALA A 58 17.38 -9.77 2.38
CA ALA A 58 18.33 -8.66 2.24
C ALA A 58 17.90 -7.48 3.10
N THR A 59 18.69 -7.01 4.07
CA THR A 59 18.33 -5.86 4.92
C THR A 59 18.17 -4.58 4.09
N ILE A 60 17.55 -3.53 4.64
CA ILE A 60 17.47 -2.22 3.96
C ILE A 60 18.90 -1.70 3.64
N ALA A 61 19.88 -1.98 4.51
CA ALA A 61 21.28 -1.65 4.26
C ALA A 61 21.84 -2.41 3.04
N ASP A 62 21.54 -3.70 2.91
CA ASP A 62 21.96 -4.51 1.76
C ASP A 62 21.36 -4.00 0.44
N ILE A 63 20.08 -3.61 0.47
CA ILE A 63 19.40 -3.02 -0.70
C ILE A 63 20.16 -1.75 -1.14
N ARG A 64 20.43 -0.83 -0.20
CA ARG A 64 21.13 0.44 -0.47
C ARG A 64 22.53 0.22 -1.04
N ALA A 65 23.29 -0.72 -0.47
CA ALA A 65 24.64 -1.04 -0.93
C ALA A 65 24.69 -1.53 -2.38
N LYS A 66 23.62 -2.18 -2.86
CA LYS A 66 23.51 -2.74 -4.21
C LYS A 66 22.73 -1.85 -5.19
N SER A 67 22.25 -0.68 -4.74
CA SER A 67 21.34 0.15 -5.52
C SER A 67 22.06 1.11 -6.48
N GLY A 68 21.80 0.95 -7.78
CA GLY A 68 22.20 1.87 -8.83
C GLY A 68 21.04 2.71 -9.38
N LEU A 69 21.31 3.51 -10.42
CA LEU A 69 20.29 4.33 -11.09
C LEU A 69 19.18 3.50 -11.72
N ARG A 70 19.52 2.33 -12.28
CA ARG A 70 18.54 1.43 -12.90
C ARG A 70 17.45 0.98 -11.91
N GLN A 71 17.82 0.72 -10.67
CA GLN A 71 16.88 0.30 -9.63
C GLN A 71 15.98 1.46 -9.19
N ILE A 72 16.57 2.66 -9.04
CA ILE A 72 15.83 3.88 -8.68
C ILE A 72 14.80 4.26 -9.75
N LEU A 73 15.13 4.06 -11.03
CA LEU A 73 14.29 4.42 -12.16
C LEU A 73 13.39 3.27 -12.66
N GLU A 74 13.42 2.10 -12.02
CA GLU A 74 12.60 0.96 -12.44
C GLU A 74 11.11 1.36 -12.44
N GLY A 75 10.41 1.04 -13.54
CA GLY A 75 8.99 1.33 -13.71
C GLY A 75 8.65 2.82 -13.91
N GLN A 76 9.56 3.77 -13.64
CA GLN A 76 9.25 5.20 -13.69
C GLN A 76 8.91 5.72 -15.10
N PRO A 77 9.55 5.24 -16.20
CA PRO A 77 9.10 5.57 -17.54
C PRO A 77 7.65 5.14 -17.82
N GLN A 78 7.26 3.94 -17.38
CA GLN A 78 5.89 3.44 -17.50
C GLN A 78 4.94 4.27 -16.64
N HIS A 79 5.34 4.64 -15.42
CA HIS A 79 4.56 5.49 -14.53
C HIS A 79 4.24 6.83 -15.21
N VAL A 80 5.24 7.50 -15.79
CA VAL A 80 5.07 8.78 -16.50
C VAL A 80 4.17 8.61 -17.72
N LEU A 81 4.43 7.62 -18.57
CA LEU A 81 3.62 7.37 -19.76
C LEU A 81 2.15 7.14 -19.41
N LEU A 82 1.87 6.26 -18.45
CA LEU A 82 0.50 5.96 -18.02
C LEU A 82 -0.15 7.16 -17.32
N ALA A 83 0.59 7.93 -16.53
CA ALA A 83 0.09 9.18 -15.94
C ALA A 83 -0.36 10.17 -17.03
N VAL A 84 0.44 10.35 -18.08
CA VAL A 84 0.11 11.24 -19.21
C VAL A 84 -1.13 10.74 -19.94
N LEU A 85 -1.19 9.45 -20.29
CA LEU A 85 -2.34 8.88 -21.00
C LEU A 85 -3.63 8.98 -20.19
N LEU A 86 -3.58 8.65 -18.89
CA LEU A 86 -4.74 8.80 -18.00
C LEU A 86 -5.17 10.25 -17.85
N THR A 87 -4.22 11.19 -17.80
CA THR A 87 -4.53 12.62 -17.68
C THR A 87 -5.19 13.15 -18.95
N ILE A 88 -4.67 12.78 -20.13
CA ILE A 88 -5.28 13.11 -21.42
C ILE A 88 -6.71 12.57 -21.49
N GLY A 89 -6.89 11.28 -21.14
CA GLY A 89 -8.22 10.66 -21.10
C GLY A 89 -9.18 11.35 -20.14
N ALA A 90 -8.74 11.67 -18.92
CA ALA A 90 -9.56 12.37 -17.95
C ALA A 90 -9.94 13.79 -18.41
N VAL A 91 -8.98 14.56 -18.92
CA VAL A 91 -9.24 15.92 -19.44
C VAL A 91 -10.19 15.88 -20.63
N ALA A 92 -10.06 14.90 -21.52
CA ALA A 92 -10.96 14.72 -22.65
C ALA A 92 -12.40 14.35 -22.23
N LEU A 93 -12.58 13.74 -21.06
CA LEU A 93 -13.88 13.36 -20.52
C LEU A 93 -14.51 14.43 -19.61
N ILE A 94 -13.74 15.41 -19.12
CA ILE A 94 -14.28 16.51 -18.32
C ILE A 94 -15.23 17.34 -19.18
N ALA A 95 -16.43 17.58 -18.66
CA ALA A 95 -17.49 18.34 -19.32
C ALA A 95 -17.59 19.75 -18.71
N PRO A 96 -17.10 20.81 -19.41
CA PRO A 96 -17.27 22.18 -18.97
C PRO A 96 -18.70 22.67 -19.21
N VAL A 97 -19.19 23.51 -18.29
CA VAL A 97 -20.48 24.18 -18.40
C VAL A 97 -20.23 25.69 -18.45
N PRO A 98 -20.76 26.41 -19.46
CA PRO A 98 -20.74 27.87 -19.48
C PRO A 98 -21.43 28.44 -18.23
N ASP A 99 -20.86 29.50 -17.65
CA ASP A 99 -21.41 30.18 -16.47
C ASP A 99 -21.70 29.24 -15.27
N ALA A 100 -20.90 28.17 -15.13
CA ALA A 100 -21.03 27.20 -14.06
C ALA A 100 -20.92 27.86 -12.66
N PRO A 101 -21.68 27.37 -11.67
CA PRO A 101 -21.57 27.84 -10.30
C PRO A 101 -20.15 27.62 -9.76
N ARG A 102 -19.74 28.52 -8.86
CA ARG A 102 -18.43 28.45 -8.21
C ARG A 102 -18.58 28.11 -6.74
N LEU A 103 -17.82 27.12 -6.29
CA LEU A 103 -17.66 26.78 -4.89
C LEU A 103 -16.24 27.16 -4.46
N LEU A 104 -16.11 28.04 -3.47
CA LEU A 104 -14.81 28.53 -2.99
C LEU A 104 -13.92 29.07 -4.14
N GLY A 105 -14.53 29.74 -5.12
CA GLY A 105 -13.84 30.39 -6.24
C GLY A 105 -13.62 29.53 -7.49
N LEU A 106 -13.82 28.21 -7.43
CA LEU A 106 -13.65 27.29 -8.58
C LEU A 106 -14.97 26.66 -9.02
N THR A 107 -15.11 26.40 -10.32
CA THR A 107 -16.21 25.62 -10.90
C THR A 107 -16.03 24.12 -10.65
N GLY A 108 -17.03 23.30 -10.94
CA GLY A 108 -16.89 21.83 -10.93
C GLY A 108 -15.69 21.32 -11.75
N THR A 109 -15.48 21.87 -12.96
CA THR A 109 -14.31 21.55 -13.78
C THR A 109 -12.99 22.07 -13.20
N GLY A 110 -13.00 23.24 -12.55
CA GLY A 110 -11.84 23.77 -11.83
C GLY A 110 -11.43 22.86 -10.68
N TRP A 111 -12.39 22.42 -9.85
CA TRP A 111 -12.15 21.44 -8.79
C TRP A 111 -11.70 20.09 -9.33
N ALA A 112 -12.30 19.59 -10.41
CA ALA A 112 -11.90 18.34 -11.05
C ALA A 112 -10.44 18.38 -11.52
N THR A 113 -10.06 19.48 -12.18
CA THR A 113 -8.69 19.70 -12.67
C THR A 113 -7.70 19.77 -11.50
N LEU A 114 -8.05 20.50 -10.43
CA LEU A 114 -7.24 20.57 -9.22
C LEU A 114 -7.11 19.19 -8.54
N SER A 115 -8.18 18.40 -8.50
CA SER A 115 -8.16 17.04 -7.93
C SER A 115 -7.23 16.11 -8.71
N ILE A 116 -7.28 16.13 -10.04
CA ILE A 116 -6.36 15.39 -10.92
C ILE A 116 -4.91 15.84 -10.68
N ALA A 117 -4.66 17.14 -10.67
CA ALA A 117 -3.33 17.70 -10.43
C ALA A 117 -2.78 17.28 -9.06
N LEU A 118 -3.58 17.36 -8.00
CA LEU A 118 -3.17 16.93 -6.65
C LEU A 118 -2.93 15.42 -6.58
N ALA A 119 -3.72 14.60 -7.28
CA ALA A 119 -3.47 13.16 -7.37
C ALA A 119 -2.15 12.86 -8.10
N LEU A 120 -1.84 13.55 -9.20
CA LEU A 120 -0.54 13.50 -9.89
C LEU A 120 0.60 13.90 -8.96
N THR A 121 0.50 15.06 -8.33
CA THR A 121 1.51 15.57 -7.40
C THR A 121 1.74 14.58 -6.26
N HIS A 122 0.67 14.07 -5.64
CA HIS A 122 0.78 13.09 -4.57
C HIS A 122 1.54 11.84 -5.05
N GLN A 123 1.14 11.21 -6.16
CA GLN A 123 1.83 9.99 -6.61
C GLN A 123 3.28 10.22 -7.02
N VAL A 124 3.61 11.37 -7.61
CA VAL A 124 5.00 11.73 -7.92
C VAL A 124 5.81 11.91 -6.63
N VAL A 125 5.26 12.61 -5.64
CA VAL A 125 5.91 12.78 -4.34
C VAL A 125 6.11 11.44 -3.65
N VAL A 126 5.10 10.56 -3.65
CA VAL A 126 5.18 9.19 -3.10
C VAL A 126 6.23 8.37 -3.82
N ALA A 127 6.23 8.36 -5.16
CA ALA A 127 7.22 7.61 -5.93
C ALA A 127 8.64 8.09 -5.65
N LEU A 128 8.89 9.39 -5.68
CA LEU A 128 10.21 9.95 -5.33
C LEU A 128 10.57 9.63 -3.88
N GLY A 129 9.62 9.78 -2.96
CA GLY A 129 9.85 9.56 -1.54
C GLY A 129 10.24 8.12 -1.25
N PHE A 130 9.47 7.16 -1.75
CA PHE A 130 9.74 5.73 -1.60
C PHE A 130 11.07 5.34 -2.25
N ARG A 131 11.28 5.70 -3.51
CA ARG A 131 12.51 5.35 -4.25
C ARG A 131 13.76 5.92 -3.59
N LEU A 132 13.77 7.21 -3.28
CA LEU A 132 14.94 7.86 -2.72
C LEU A 132 15.18 7.45 -1.26
N GLN A 133 14.12 7.16 -0.50
CA GLN A 133 14.27 6.64 0.84
C GLN A 133 14.82 5.20 0.85
N LEU A 134 14.26 4.32 0.03
CA LEU A 134 14.69 2.93 -0.05
C LEU A 134 16.14 2.83 -0.52
N HIS A 135 16.48 3.50 -1.62
CA HIS A 135 17.78 3.34 -2.27
C HIS A 135 18.87 4.26 -1.73
N ARG A 136 18.53 5.42 -1.15
CA ARG A 136 19.51 6.45 -0.76
C ARG A 136 19.35 6.97 0.67
N ALA A 137 18.38 6.46 1.42
CA ALA A 137 18.07 6.90 2.78
C ALA A 137 17.86 8.42 2.87
N LEU A 138 17.29 9.05 1.83
CA LEU A 138 17.28 10.50 1.69
C LEU A 138 16.69 11.22 2.92
N PHE A 139 15.50 10.83 3.36
CA PHE A 139 14.86 11.46 4.52
C PHE A 139 15.64 11.18 5.81
N THR A 140 16.15 9.95 5.99
CA THR A 140 16.98 9.62 7.16
C THR A 140 18.25 10.47 7.20
N ARG A 141 18.89 10.73 6.06
CA ARG A 141 20.09 11.57 5.97
C ARG A 141 19.79 13.04 6.23
N LEU A 142 18.64 13.54 5.78
CA LEU A 142 18.25 14.94 5.95
C LEU A 142 17.69 15.24 7.35
N PHE A 143 16.96 14.29 7.95
CA PHE A 143 16.13 14.54 9.12
C PHE A 143 16.33 13.57 10.29
N GLY A 144 17.25 12.60 10.14
CA GLY A 144 17.56 11.61 11.17
C GLY A 144 16.32 10.83 11.63
N ALA A 145 16.13 10.73 12.95
CA ALA A 145 15.04 9.98 13.56
C ALA A 145 13.63 10.53 13.25
N ARG A 146 13.51 11.77 12.77
CA ARG A 146 12.23 12.42 12.42
C ARG A 146 11.79 12.15 10.98
N ASP A 147 12.58 11.42 10.20
CA ASP A 147 12.33 11.09 8.79
C ASP A 147 10.89 10.60 8.49
N LEU A 148 10.42 9.57 9.18
CA LEU A 148 9.08 9.00 8.96
C LEU A 148 7.97 9.96 9.39
N ALA A 149 8.18 10.74 10.45
CA ALA A 149 7.21 11.73 10.91
C ALA A 149 7.06 12.88 9.90
N ILE A 150 8.18 13.38 9.37
CA ILE A 150 8.18 14.41 8.32
C ILE A 150 7.58 13.86 7.03
N TRP A 151 7.94 12.64 6.65
CA TRP A 151 7.31 11.96 5.52
C TRP A 151 5.80 11.87 5.66
N THR A 152 5.32 11.45 6.83
CA THR A 152 3.88 11.38 7.15
C THR A 152 3.21 12.74 7.04
N ALA A 153 3.86 13.81 7.53
CA ALA A 153 3.34 15.18 7.47
C ALA A 153 3.23 15.72 6.03
N ILE A 154 4.03 15.22 5.09
CA ILE A 154 3.91 15.54 3.65
C ILE A 154 2.86 14.66 2.98
N PHE A 155 2.90 13.35 3.26
CA PHE A 155 2.07 12.33 2.64
C PHE A 155 0.58 12.53 2.97
N MET A 156 0.25 12.69 4.26
CA MET A 156 -1.13 12.64 4.73
C MET A 156 -2.01 13.79 4.23
N PRO A 157 -1.57 15.07 4.23
CA PRO A 157 -2.39 16.16 3.69
C PRO A 157 -2.69 15.97 2.20
N LEU A 158 -1.69 15.54 1.41
CA LEU A 158 -1.87 15.26 -0.01
C LEU A 158 -2.82 14.07 -0.24
N LEU A 159 -2.75 13.02 0.59
CA LEU A 159 -3.68 11.90 0.53
C LEU A 159 -5.11 12.34 0.87
N ALA A 160 -5.28 13.12 1.95
CA ALA A 160 -6.59 13.60 2.41
C ALA A 160 -7.22 14.61 1.44
N ALA A 161 -6.41 15.39 0.73
CA ALA A 161 -6.90 16.33 -0.29
C ALA A 161 -7.66 15.63 -1.42
N ARG A 162 -7.40 14.33 -1.66
CA ARG A 162 -8.02 13.56 -2.75
C ARG A 162 -9.54 13.40 -2.58
N PRO A 163 -10.07 12.79 -1.49
CA PRO A 163 -11.51 12.73 -1.26
C PRO A 163 -12.12 14.13 -1.06
N ILE A 164 -11.41 15.07 -0.43
CA ILE A 164 -11.93 16.43 -0.20
C ILE A 164 -12.19 17.13 -1.54
N THR A 165 -11.20 17.16 -2.43
CA THR A 165 -11.37 17.81 -3.73
C THR A 165 -12.36 17.10 -4.63
N LEU A 166 -12.48 15.77 -4.53
CA LEU A 166 -13.53 15.02 -5.22
C LEU A 166 -14.94 15.40 -4.74
N ILE A 167 -15.14 15.57 -3.44
CA ILE A 167 -16.41 16.08 -2.87
C ILE A 167 -16.68 17.49 -3.39
N LEU A 168 -15.68 18.37 -3.40
CA LEU A 168 -15.83 19.74 -3.91
C LEU A 168 -16.12 19.77 -5.41
N THR A 169 -15.53 18.87 -6.20
CA THR A 169 -15.89 18.64 -7.60
C THR A 169 -17.38 18.29 -7.70
N GLY A 170 -17.82 17.25 -6.99
CA GLY A 170 -19.21 16.79 -7.07
C GLY A 170 -20.23 17.83 -6.61
N TRP A 171 -19.89 18.63 -5.61
CA TRP A 171 -20.77 19.68 -5.09
C TRP A 171 -20.85 20.89 -6.04
N ALA A 172 -19.74 21.26 -6.67
CA ALA A 172 -19.69 22.40 -7.60
C ALA A 172 -20.15 22.06 -9.03
N ASP A 173 -20.35 20.77 -9.33
CA ASP A 173 -20.65 20.29 -10.68
C ASP A 173 -22.16 20.16 -10.91
N THR A 174 -22.60 20.56 -12.09
CA THR A 174 -24.00 20.50 -12.52
C THR A 174 -24.23 19.52 -13.65
N VAL A 175 -23.18 18.83 -14.12
CA VAL A 175 -23.28 17.83 -15.19
C VAL A 175 -23.75 16.50 -14.60
N PRO A 176 -24.97 16.04 -14.92
CA PRO A 176 -25.49 14.79 -14.37
C PRO A 176 -24.76 13.58 -14.97
N ILE A 177 -24.68 12.47 -14.21
CA ILE A 177 -24.23 11.18 -14.75
C ILE A 177 -25.33 10.58 -15.64
N THR A 178 -26.49 10.27 -15.07
CA THR A 178 -27.64 9.69 -15.79
C THR A 178 -28.94 10.48 -15.61
N GLY A 179 -29.03 11.30 -14.56
CA GLY A 179 -30.27 11.94 -14.12
C GLY A 179 -31.18 11.03 -13.27
N LEU A 180 -30.88 9.74 -13.15
CA LEU A 180 -31.63 8.76 -12.37
C LEU A 180 -31.13 8.69 -10.92
N ARG A 181 -31.31 9.77 -10.17
CA ARG A 181 -30.79 9.91 -8.79
C ARG A 181 -31.22 8.78 -7.85
N TRP A 182 -32.42 8.23 -8.05
CA TRP A 182 -32.95 7.12 -7.26
C TRP A 182 -32.16 5.81 -7.44
N LEU A 183 -31.40 5.64 -8.53
CA LEU A 183 -30.45 4.54 -8.72
C LEU A 183 -29.03 4.91 -8.29
N GLU A 184 -28.61 6.14 -8.61
CA GLU A 184 -27.25 6.60 -8.31
C GLU A 184 -26.97 6.63 -6.81
N ILE A 185 -27.92 7.09 -5.99
CA ILE A 185 -27.77 7.17 -4.53
C ILE A 185 -27.58 5.78 -3.88
N PRO A 186 -28.48 4.79 -4.06
CA PRO A 186 -28.29 3.48 -3.44
C PRO A 186 -27.03 2.77 -3.94
N LEU A 187 -26.67 2.91 -5.23
CA LEU A 187 -25.41 2.38 -5.74
C LEU A 187 -24.20 3.06 -5.09
N GLY A 188 -24.26 4.39 -4.92
CA GLY A 188 -23.24 5.17 -4.24
C GLY A 188 -23.04 4.71 -2.79
N LEU A 189 -24.13 4.51 -2.05
CA LEU A 189 -24.09 3.97 -0.69
C LEU A 189 -23.52 2.54 -0.65
N ALA A 190 -23.91 1.69 -1.61
CA ALA A 190 -23.42 0.32 -1.71
C ALA A 190 -21.90 0.23 -1.95
N LEU A 191 -21.31 1.21 -2.66
CA LEU A 191 -19.86 1.31 -2.85
C LEU A 191 -19.15 2.00 -1.67
N LEU A 192 -19.80 2.98 -1.05
CA LEU A 192 -19.21 3.72 0.08
C LEU A 192 -19.13 2.87 1.35
N ALA A 193 -20.11 1.99 1.60
CA ALA A 193 -20.13 1.10 2.75
C ALA A 193 -18.87 0.20 2.87
N PRO A 194 -18.49 -0.60 1.85
CA PRO A 194 -17.26 -1.38 1.90
C PRO A 194 -16.01 -0.50 1.96
N ALA A 195 -16.01 0.69 1.35
CA ALA A 195 -14.89 1.62 1.44
C ALA A 195 -14.66 2.15 2.87
N ILE A 196 -15.73 2.50 3.59
CA ILE A 196 -15.66 2.89 5.01
C ILE A 196 -15.13 1.74 5.85
N TRP A 197 -15.65 0.52 5.64
CA TRP A 197 -15.14 -0.68 6.32
C TRP A 197 -13.65 -0.95 6.01
N GLY A 198 -13.23 -0.78 4.76
CA GLY A 198 -11.84 -0.90 4.34
C GLY A 198 -10.94 0.15 4.99
N MET A 199 -11.41 1.40 5.11
CA MET A 199 -10.66 2.47 5.76
C MET A 199 -10.54 2.22 7.26
N HIS A 200 -11.64 1.83 7.92
CA HIS A 200 -11.62 1.41 9.31
C HIS A 200 -10.60 0.27 9.53
N SER A 201 -10.66 -0.77 8.68
CA SER A 201 -9.72 -1.89 8.74
C SER A 201 -8.27 -1.43 8.56
N THR A 202 -8.02 -0.47 7.67
CA THR A 202 -6.70 0.13 7.45
C THR A 202 -6.21 0.84 8.70
N LEU A 203 -7.05 1.65 9.35
CA LEU A 203 -6.66 2.40 10.55
C LEU A 203 -6.42 1.49 11.76
N VAL A 204 -7.23 0.44 11.92
CA VAL A 204 -7.20 -0.45 13.10
C VAL A 204 -6.20 -1.60 12.96
N HIS A 205 -6.14 -2.26 11.80
CA HIS A 205 -5.31 -3.46 11.61
C HIS A 205 -4.00 -3.16 10.86
N PHE A 206 -4.04 -2.36 9.80
CA PHE A 206 -2.84 -2.04 9.02
C PHE A 206 -1.98 -0.96 9.67
N THR A 207 -2.64 0.01 10.32
CA THR A 207 -2.08 1.20 10.97
C THR A 207 -1.51 2.23 9.99
N LEU A 208 -1.53 3.50 10.40
CA LEU A 208 -0.98 4.59 9.59
C LEU A 208 0.51 4.42 9.30
N ARG A 209 1.30 3.87 10.24
CA ARG A 209 2.75 3.67 10.05
C ARG A 209 3.07 2.76 8.86
N ARG A 210 2.27 1.73 8.62
CA ARG A 210 2.41 0.88 7.42
C ARG A 210 1.83 1.56 6.19
N ALA A 211 0.65 2.19 6.31
CA ALA A 211 -0.06 2.84 5.20
C ALA A 211 0.76 3.92 4.48
N VAL A 212 1.66 4.60 5.19
CA VAL A 212 2.55 5.62 4.61
C VAL A 212 3.86 5.05 4.04
N GLY A 213 4.02 3.72 3.96
CA GLY A 213 5.24 3.07 3.46
C GLY A 213 6.38 3.01 4.48
N GLY A 214 6.07 2.82 5.77
CA GLY A 214 7.07 2.81 6.84
C GLY A 214 8.15 1.73 6.71
N ASP A 215 7.88 0.67 5.95
CA ASP A 215 8.84 -0.40 5.61
C ASP A 215 10.01 0.09 4.73
N HIS A 216 9.88 1.23 4.05
CA HIS A 216 11.00 1.89 3.36
C HIS A 216 11.95 2.60 4.34
N PHE A 217 11.49 2.86 5.56
CA PHE A 217 12.20 3.63 6.59
C PHE A 217 12.76 2.78 7.71
N ARG A 218 12.13 1.65 8.01
CA ARG A 218 12.28 0.93 9.28
C ARG A 218 12.25 -0.58 9.06
N GLU A 219 13.34 -1.24 9.47
CA GLU A 219 13.46 -2.70 9.39
C GLU A 219 12.43 -3.38 10.30
N GLU A 220 12.10 -2.78 11.45
CA GLU A 220 11.11 -3.34 12.36
C GLU A 220 9.68 -3.29 11.81
N ILE A 221 9.37 -2.36 10.90
CA ILE A 221 8.07 -2.33 10.21
C ILE A 221 8.04 -3.39 9.12
N ARG A 222 9.11 -3.49 8.33
CA ARG A 222 9.27 -4.48 7.28
C ARG A 222 9.23 -5.91 7.81
N ALA A 223 9.82 -6.18 8.96
CA ALA A 223 9.84 -7.51 9.58
C ALA A 223 8.48 -7.96 10.12
N LEU A 224 7.46 -7.09 10.11
CA LEU A 224 6.14 -7.46 10.59
C LEU A 224 5.45 -8.46 9.65
N PRO A 225 4.65 -9.40 10.18
CA PRO A 225 3.90 -10.33 9.35
C PRO A 225 2.83 -9.61 8.51
N PRO A 226 2.34 -10.27 7.44
CA PRO A 226 1.15 -9.83 6.72
C PRO A 226 -0.01 -9.58 7.68
N VAL A 227 -0.76 -8.51 7.40
CA VAL A 227 -1.87 -8.10 8.26
C VAL A 227 -3.07 -9.02 8.06
N ARG A 228 -3.71 -9.41 9.16
CA ARG A 228 -4.96 -10.15 9.22
C ARG A 228 -6.01 -9.29 9.93
N GLY A 229 -7.28 -9.49 9.61
CA GLY A 229 -8.41 -8.78 10.21
C GLY A 229 -9.10 -7.80 9.26
N GLY A 230 -10.43 -7.80 9.35
CA GLY A 230 -11.29 -6.91 8.57
C GLY A 230 -11.13 -7.16 7.07
N VAL A 231 -10.94 -6.10 6.29
CA VAL A 231 -10.79 -6.22 4.83
C VAL A 231 -9.59 -7.09 4.42
N PHE A 232 -8.55 -7.15 5.25
CA PHE A 232 -7.31 -7.88 4.96
C PHE A 232 -7.44 -9.40 5.08
N ASP A 233 -8.56 -9.91 5.61
CA ASP A 233 -8.87 -11.35 5.54
C ASP A 233 -9.33 -11.78 4.15
N HIS A 234 -9.73 -10.83 3.31
CA HIS A 234 -10.31 -11.07 1.99
C HIS A 234 -9.40 -10.65 0.84
N THR A 235 -8.51 -9.69 1.07
CA THR A 235 -7.60 -9.17 0.06
C THR A 235 -6.33 -8.60 0.68
N ASP A 236 -5.19 -8.85 0.03
CA ASP A 236 -3.91 -8.26 0.42
C ASP A 236 -3.80 -6.77 0.02
N ASN A 237 -4.73 -6.26 -0.80
CA ASN A 237 -4.75 -4.87 -1.26
C ASN A 237 -6.08 -4.18 -0.92
N GLY A 238 -6.42 -4.18 0.37
CA GLY A 238 -7.66 -3.57 0.87
C GLY A 238 -7.75 -2.07 0.58
N MET A 239 -6.63 -1.35 0.61
CA MET A 239 -6.62 0.07 0.30
C MET A 239 -6.99 0.32 -1.17
N TYR A 240 -6.26 -0.26 -2.14
CA TYR A 240 -6.50 0.09 -3.55
C TYR A 240 -7.75 -0.58 -4.10
N GLY A 241 -8.06 -1.80 -3.66
CA GLY A 241 -9.23 -2.53 -4.15
C GLY A 241 -10.55 -2.09 -3.51
N VAL A 242 -10.55 -1.77 -2.20
CA VAL A 242 -11.79 -1.57 -1.45
C VAL A 242 -11.98 -0.11 -1.01
N VAL A 243 -10.96 0.54 -0.44
CA VAL A 243 -11.10 1.94 0.01
C VAL A 243 -11.38 2.89 -1.15
N PHE A 244 -10.77 2.66 -2.32
CA PHE A 244 -11.00 3.49 -3.49
C PHE A 244 -12.40 3.38 -4.10
N LEU A 245 -13.19 2.35 -3.74
CA LEU A 245 -14.62 2.32 -4.07
C LEU A 245 -15.36 3.53 -3.49
N GLY A 246 -14.84 4.11 -2.40
CA GLY A 246 -15.39 5.31 -1.79
C GLY A 246 -15.39 6.51 -2.74
N PHE A 247 -14.43 6.61 -3.67
CA PHE A 247 -14.42 7.70 -4.65
C PHE A 247 -15.58 7.57 -5.64
N TRP A 248 -15.85 6.35 -6.11
CA TRP A 248 -17.01 6.07 -6.95
C TRP A 248 -18.31 6.30 -6.20
N GLY A 249 -18.36 5.88 -4.92
CA GLY A 249 -19.47 6.15 -4.02
C GLY A 249 -19.76 7.65 -3.89
N ILE A 250 -18.74 8.46 -3.63
CA ILE A 250 -18.85 9.93 -3.56
C ILE A 250 -19.39 10.50 -4.88
N ALA A 251 -18.81 10.13 -6.02
CA ALA A 251 -19.25 10.65 -7.32
C ALA A 251 -20.73 10.35 -7.60
N LEU A 252 -21.18 9.12 -7.30
CA LEU A 252 -22.57 8.70 -7.45
C LEU A 252 -23.50 9.39 -6.45
N LEU A 253 -23.07 9.58 -5.20
CA LEU A 253 -23.83 10.33 -4.20
C LEU A 253 -24.04 11.79 -4.59
N PHE A 254 -23.11 12.41 -5.32
CA PHE A 254 -23.31 13.74 -5.89
C PHE A 254 -24.04 13.71 -7.25
N GLY A 255 -24.02 12.59 -7.96
CA GLY A 255 -24.59 12.49 -9.31
C GLY A 255 -23.82 13.29 -10.35
N SER A 256 -22.53 13.53 -10.09
CA SER A 256 -21.68 14.40 -10.89
C SER A 256 -20.83 13.59 -11.88
N TRP A 257 -20.95 13.94 -13.16
CA TRP A 257 -20.12 13.37 -14.22
C TRP A 257 -18.64 13.70 -14.00
N ASN A 258 -18.31 14.96 -13.70
CA ASN A 258 -16.91 15.35 -13.52
C ASN A 258 -16.29 14.67 -12.29
N ALA A 259 -17.05 14.48 -11.20
CA ALA A 259 -16.59 13.69 -10.05
C ALA A 259 -16.40 12.22 -10.43
N LEU A 260 -17.24 11.64 -11.28
CA LEU A 260 -17.09 10.26 -11.75
C LEU A 260 -15.80 10.08 -12.57
N VAL A 261 -15.49 11.03 -13.45
CA VAL A 261 -14.22 11.06 -14.20
C VAL A 261 -13.03 11.15 -13.25
N VAL A 262 -13.08 12.02 -12.24
CA VAL A 262 -12.03 12.14 -11.22
C VAL A 262 -11.88 10.84 -10.43
N ALA A 263 -12.98 10.21 -10.01
CA ALA A 263 -12.96 8.93 -9.30
C ALA A 263 -12.29 7.83 -10.14
N ALA A 264 -12.64 7.76 -11.44
CA ALA A 264 -12.04 6.84 -12.39
C ALA A 264 -10.53 7.08 -12.56
N PHE A 265 -10.12 8.33 -12.80
CA PHE A 265 -8.72 8.71 -12.90
C PHE A 265 -7.94 8.33 -11.65
N GLN A 266 -8.45 8.72 -10.47
CA GLN A 266 -7.77 8.49 -9.20
C GLN A 266 -7.63 7.01 -8.85
N HIS A 267 -8.65 6.19 -9.16
CA HIS A 267 -8.61 4.75 -8.93
C HIS A 267 -7.68 4.05 -9.93
N ALA A 268 -7.75 4.37 -11.23
CA ALA A 268 -6.82 3.81 -12.20
C ALA A 268 -5.37 4.20 -11.89
N TYR A 269 -5.14 5.45 -11.48
CA TYR A 269 -3.81 5.97 -11.27
C TYR A 269 -3.12 5.42 -10.02
N ILE A 270 -3.86 5.06 -8.96
CA ILE A 270 -3.24 4.36 -7.82
C ILE A 270 -2.74 2.96 -8.23
N TRP A 271 -3.41 2.28 -9.17
CA TRP A 271 -2.92 1.01 -9.72
C TRP A 271 -1.68 1.19 -10.59
N VAL A 272 -1.54 2.31 -11.30
CA VAL A 272 -0.29 2.68 -11.98
C VAL A 272 0.85 2.82 -10.98
N HIS A 273 0.61 3.52 -9.87
CA HIS A 273 1.60 3.64 -8.79
C HIS A 273 1.99 2.27 -8.21
N MET A 274 0.99 1.43 -7.92
CA MET A 274 1.20 0.06 -7.45
C MET A 274 2.14 -0.70 -8.40
N TYR A 275 1.80 -0.72 -9.68
CA TYR A 275 2.53 -1.48 -10.68
C TYR A 275 3.95 -0.97 -10.90
N ALA A 276 4.11 0.34 -11.03
CA ALA A 276 5.36 0.95 -11.49
C ALA A 276 6.32 1.37 -10.36
N THR A 277 5.81 1.59 -9.16
CA THR A 277 6.61 2.02 -8.00
C THR A 277 6.62 0.96 -6.93
N GLU A 278 5.45 0.65 -6.38
CA GLU A 278 5.34 -0.17 -5.18
C GLU A 278 5.75 -1.62 -5.43
N ALA A 279 5.25 -2.27 -6.48
CA ALA A 279 5.57 -3.67 -6.75
C ALA A 279 7.08 -3.93 -6.96
N PRO A 280 7.84 -3.10 -7.71
CA PRO A 280 9.29 -3.19 -7.73
C PRO A 280 9.98 -3.00 -6.37
N ASP A 281 9.44 -2.12 -5.51
CA ASP A 281 9.98 -1.91 -4.16
C ASP A 281 9.65 -3.10 -3.25
N MET A 282 8.42 -3.63 -3.31
CA MET A 282 7.98 -4.83 -2.60
C MET A 282 8.84 -6.05 -2.95
N ARG A 283 9.20 -6.24 -4.23
CA ARG A 283 10.11 -7.34 -4.64
C ARG A 283 11.49 -7.25 -3.98
N ARG A 284 11.95 -6.04 -3.65
CA ARG A 284 13.25 -5.81 -2.98
C ARG A 284 13.13 -5.95 -1.47
N LEU A 285 12.05 -5.43 -0.91
CA LEU A 285 11.77 -5.49 0.52
C LEU A 285 11.37 -6.90 0.96
N TYR A 286 10.63 -7.66 0.17
CA TYR A 286 10.05 -8.92 0.60
C TYR A 286 10.54 -10.15 -0.19
N GLY A 287 11.26 -9.92 -1.28
CA GLY A 287 11.67 -10.98 -2.21
C GLY A 287 10.70 -11.14 -3.38
N PRO A 288 11.07 -11.96 -4.36
CA PRO A 288 10.27 -12.22 -5.56
C PRO A 288 9.04 -13.10 -5.29
#